data_AF-A0A949THK3-F1
#
_entry.id   AF-A0A949THK3-F1
#
_cell.length_a   1.000
_cell.length_b   1.000
_cell.length_c   1.000
_cell.angle_alpha   90.00
_cell.angle_beta   90.00
_cell.angle_gamma   90.00
#
_symmetry.space_group_name_H-M   'P 1'
#
loop_
_entity.id
_entity.type
_entity.pdbx_description
1 polymer ?
#
loop_
_entity_poly.entity_id
_entity_poly.type
_entity_poly.pdbx_seq_one_letter_code
_entity_poly.pdbx_strand_id
1 'polypeptide(L)'
;MPTAPTYPGVYIEEIPSGVRTIVGVATSITAFIGIASRGPTNQPVRIQSFADFERQFGGLWVKSAMSYAVEQYFLNGGTDALIIRVVHTKDEDDAKKAKKAKLESPIGVLNLEAASEGKWANGLMAEVDHKTKEPENNKLFNLTILQPPAEEDDPPIVLESFLNVSVDPDSSRFITAVLEQQSNFVRLDGTISDDSERPSATPENAPIKFTGGKDGGEAPTYEEYEGSENDKTGIYALEKADLFNLLCIPPRKRGEAVADDNAGKDLLAKALKYCKKRRAMLIVDPPTAWTDPSKVQDETIGVDKLNLRDKNAIIYYPNVKLPDPNKENRLQEFPPCGVVAGIFARTDAQRGVWKAPAGTEATLSGVRELAYKMTDGENGQLNPIGVNCLRTFRVYGNVVWGARTLVGADQLASEWKYVPVRRLALFMEESLYRGTQWVVFEPNDEPLWAQIRLNIGAFMNNLFRQGAFQGSSPKEAYFVKCDKDTTTQNDIDRGIVNIIVGYAPLKPAEFVIIKFQQIAGNIAT
;
A
#
# COMPACT_ATOMS: atom_id res chain seq x y z
N MET A 1 8.92 -31.55 -35.22
CA MET A 1 9.98 -32.05 -36.12
C MET A 1 9.94 -31.18 -37.35
N PRO A 2 11.08 -30.73 -37.89
CA PRO A 2 11.11 -29.96 -39.12
C PRO A 2 10.39 -30.71 -40.22
N THR A 3 9.57 -30.03 -41.01
CA THR A 3 8.95 -30.64 -42.18
C THR A 3 10.03 -31.05 -43.18
N ALA A 4 10.18 -32.36 -43.44
CA ALA A 4 11.13 -32.89 -44.41
C ALA A 4 10.43 -33.01 -45.77
N PRO A 5 10.66 -32.10 -46.74
CA PRO A 5 9.91 -32.08 -47.99
C PRO A 5 10.36 -33.23 -48.90
N THR A 6 9.44 -34.10 -49.30
CA THR A 6 9.75 -35.27 -50.17
C THR A 6 9.21 -35.12 -51.60
N TYR A 7 8.42 -34.09 -51.89
CA TYR A 7 7.89 -33.80 -53.23
C TYR A 7 7.59 -32.29 -53.43
N PRO A 8 7.44 -31.80 -54.67
CA PRO A 8 7.06 -30.41 -54.92
C PRO A 8 5.65 -30.10 -54.38
N GLY A 9 5.53 -29.15 -53.46
CA GLY A 9 4.26 -28.76 -52.82
C GLY A 9 4.45 -27.58 -51.86
N VAL A 10 3.35 -27.07 -51.29
CA VAL A 10 3.37 -26.09 -50.20
C VAL A 10 3.25 -26.83 -48.88
N TYR A 11 4.20 -26.62 -47.97
CA TYR A 11 4.24 -27.23 -46.65
C TYR A 11 3.90 -26.18 -45.59
N ILE A 12 3.06 -26.54 -44.63
CA ILE A 12 2.70 -25.70 -43.49
C ILE A 12 3.35 -26.32 -42.26
N GLU A 13 4.23 -25.58 -41.60
CA GLU A 13 4.82 -25.95 -40.32
C GLU A 13 4.30 -24.98 -39.25
N GLU A 14 3.59 -25.51 -38.27
CA GLU A 14 3.15 -24.74 -37.12
C GLU A 14 4.32 -24.62 -36.13
N ILE A 15 5.05 -23.51 -36.23
CA ILE A 15 6.07 -23.15 -35.25
C ILE A 15 5.33 -22.61 -34.01
N PRO A 16 5.47 -23.24 -32.82
CA PRO A 16 4.91 -22.67 -31.60
C PRO A 16 5.44 -21.26 -31.41
N SER A 17 4.55 -20.29 -31.24
CA SER A 17 4.95 -18.94 -30.86
C SER A 17 5.65 -19.01 -29.50
N GLY A 18 6.97 -18.91 -29.48
CA GLY A 18 7.78 -18.77 -28.26
C GLY A 18 7.66 -17.39 -27.60
N VAL A 19 6.74 -16.55 -28.06
CA VAL A 19 6.56 -15.19 -27.56
C VAL A 19 5.88 -15.25 -26.19
N ARG A 20 6.67 -14.98 -25.14
CA ARG A 20 6.19 -14.85 -23.76
C ARG A 20 5.98 -13.37 -23.48
N THR A 21 4.74 -12.91 -23.68
CA THR A 21 4.39 -11.50 -23.51
C THR A 21 4.62 -11.04 -22.07
N ILE A 22 5.39 -9.98 -21.90
CA ILE A 22 5.57 -9.31 -20.61
C ILE A 22 4.36 -8.41 -20.37
N VAL A 23 3.71 -8.58 -19.21
CA VAL A 23 2.59 -7.74 -18.77
C VAL A 23 3.11 -6.74 -17.75
N GLY A 24 2.66 -5.49 -17.86
CA GLY A 24 2.98 -4.45 -16.88
C GLY A 24 2.38 -4.77 -15.51
N VAL A 25 3.16 -4.59 -14.45
CA VAL A 25 2.66 -4.72 -13.08
C VAL A 25 1.78 -3.54 -12.67
N ALA A 26 1.06 -3.65 -11.55
CA ALA A 26 0.34 -2.51 -10.98
C ALA A 26 1.33 -1.38 -10.61
N THR A 27 0.89 -0.12 -10.67
CA THR A 27 1.74 1.06 -10.48
C THR A 27 1.43 1.87 -9.23
N SER A 28 0.30 1.59 -8.57
CA SER A 28 -0.26 2.42 -7.48
C SER A 28 -0.86 1.65 -6.30
N ILE A 29 -0.53 0.35 -6.14
CA ILE A 29 -0.89 -0.39 -4.92
C ILE A 29 -0.22 0.28 -3.74
N THR A 30 -1.00 0.86 -2.83
CA THR A 30 -0.49 1.69 -1.74
C THR A 30 -0.54 0.94 -0.42
N ALA A 31 0.63 0.74 0.19
CA ALA A 31 0.74 0.19 1.53
C ALA A 31 0.58 1.29 2.58
N PHE A 32 -0.31 1.07 3.54
CA PHE A 32 -0.47 1.89 4.73
C PHE A 32 -0.11 1.09 5.97
N ILE A 33 0.77 1.65 6.81
CA ILE A 33 1.16 1.04 8.09
C ILE A 33 0.69 1.95 9.22
N GLY A 34 -0.08 1.40 10.16
CA GLY A 34 -0.59 2.18 11.27
C GLY A 34 -1.54 1.40 12.18
N ILE A 35 -2.20 2.12 13.08
CA ILE A 35 -3.15 1.51 14.01
C ILE A 35 -4.57 1.47 13.44
N ALA A 36 -5.37 0.51 13.85
CA ALA A 36 -6.80 0.43 13.55
C ALA A 36 -7.54 -0.13 14.77
N SER A 37 -8.86 0.12 14.86
CA SER A 37 -9.66 -0.31 16.01
C SER A 37 -9.80 -1.84 16.09
N ARG A 38 -9.76 -2.52 14.95
CA ARG A 38 -9.76 -3.98 14.82
C ARG A 38 -8.99 -4.44 13.58
N GLY A 39 -8.93 -5.75 13.37
CA GLY A 39 -8.41 -6.38 12.16
C GLY A 39 -7.07 -7.11 12.39
N PRO A 40 -6.61 -7.93 11.43
CA PRO A 40 -5.41 -8.75 11.58
C PRO A 40 -4.16 -7.91 11.86
N THR A 41 -3.42 -8.26 12.92
CA THR A 41 -2.19 -7.57 13.33
C THR A 41 -0.99 -8.14 12.58
N ASN A 42 -0.11 -7.29 12.04
CA ASN A 42 1.09 -7.66 11.27
C ASN A 42 0.80 -8.61 10.08
N GLN A 43 -0.38 -8.48 9.49
CA GLN A 43 -0.76 -9.17 8.26
C GLN A 43 -1.20 -8.14 7.22
N PRO A 44 -0.64 -8.15 6.01
CA PRO A 44 -1.07 -7.26 4.96
C PRO A 44 -2.44 -7.72 4.43
N VAL A 45 -3.43 -6.87 4.58
CA VAL A 45 -4.78 -7.11 4.05
C VAL A 45 -5.02 -6.19 2.86
N ARG A 46 -5.33 -6.78 1.71
CA ARG A 46 -5.65 -6.02 0.50
C ARG A 46 -7.10 -5.57 0.53
N ILE A 47 -7.33 -4.30 0.26
CA ILE A 47 -8.65 -3.67 0.20
C ILE A 47 -8.79 -2.83 -1.07
N GLN A 48 -10.00 -2.72 -1.59
CA GLN A 48 -10.28 -2.01 -2.84
C GLN A 48 -11.23 -0.82 -2.67
N SER A 49 -11.74 -0.62 -1.45
CA SER A 49 -12.62 0.49 -1.11
C SER A 49 -12.46 0.88 0.36
N PHE A 50 -12.93 2.08 0.71
CA PHE A 50 -13.02 2.47 2.11
C PHE A 50 -14.04 1.63 2.90
N ALA A 51 -15.12 1.18 2.27
CA ALA A 51 -16.08 0.27 2.88
C ALA A 51 -15.44 -1.08 3.29
N ASP A 52 -14.46 -1.57 2.51
CA ASP A 52 -13.67 -2.75 2.91
C ASP A 52 -12.82 -2.46 4.15
N PHE A 53 -12.25 -1.26 4.26
CA PHE A 53 -11.54 -0.82 5.45
C PHE A 53 -12.47 -0.73 6.66
N GLU A 54 -13.67 -0.18 6.52
CA GLU A 54 -14.66 -0.13 7.60
C GLU A 54 -15.04 -1.53 8.10
N ARG A 55 -15.31 -2.43 7.16
CA ARG A 55 -15.69 -3.81 7.45
C ARG A 55 -14.58 -4.63 8.10
N GLN A 56 -13.32 -4.42 7.73
CA GLN A 56 -12.20 -5.25 8.23
C GLN A 56 -11.43 -4.61 9.40
N PHE A 57 -11.34 -3.28 9.42
CA PHE A 57 -10.51 -2.51 10.35
C PHE A 57 -11.28 -1.55 11.24
N GLY A 58 -12.61 -1.42 11.05
CA GLY A 58 -13.49 -0.64 11.91
C GLY A 58 -13.57 0.86 11.61
N GLY A 59 -13.13 1.28 10.42
CA GLY A 59 -13.44 2.60 9.86
C GLY A 59 -12.63 3.75 10.46
N LEU A 60 -13.17 4.96 10.37
CA LEU A 60 -12.52 6.15 10.94
C LEU A 60 -12.40 6.04 12.45
N TRP A 61 -11.16 6.10 12.95
CA TRP A 61 -10.88 6.05 14.37
C TRP A 61 -10.03 7.24 14.79
N VAL A 62 -10.50 8.05 15.74
CA VAL A 62 -9.84 9.30 16.17
C VAL A 62 -8.36 9.12 16.54
N LYS A 63 -7.98 7.95 17.07
CA LYS A 63 -6.59 7.66 17.41
C LYS A 63 -5.72 7.34 16.19
N SER A 64 -6.31 6.81 15.13
CA SER A 64 -5.61 6.34 13.93
C SER A 64 -5.48 7.44 12.89
N ALA A 65 -4.26 7.96 12.69
CA ALA A 65 -4.01 8.78 11.51
C ALA A 65 -4.16 7.96 10.21
N MET A 66 -3.88 6.66 10.26
CA MET A 66 -3.99 5.75 9.11
C MET A 66 -5.42 5.65 8.58
N SER A 67 -6.45 5.55 9.44
CA SER A 67 -7.82 5.42 8.96
C SER A 67 -8.25 6.62 8.10
N TYR A 68 -7.82 7.83 8.47
CA TYR A 68 -8.07 9.04 7.69
C TYR A 68 -7.23 9.07 6.41
N ALA A 69 -5.95 8.66 6.45
CA ALA A 69 -5.11 8.58 5.26
C ALA A 69 -5.68 7.61 4.22
N VAL A 70 -6.24 6.47 4.65
CA VAL A 70 -6.88 5.47 3.79
C VAL A 70 -8.20 6.02 3.19
N GLU A 71 -9.04 6.68 3.98
CA GLU A 71 -10.25 7.35 3.47
C GLU A 71 -9.88 8.36 2.38
N GLN A 72 -8.90 9.22 2.67
CA GLN A 72 -8.42 10.27 1.77
C GLN A 72 -7.83 9.68 0.48
N TYR A 73 -7.14 8.54 0.57
CA TYR A 73 -6.62 7.80 -0.58
C TYR A 73 -7.74 7.41 -1.55
N PHE A 74 -8.77 6.72 -1.05
CA PHE A 74 -9.91 6.31 -1.88
C PHE A 74 -10.70 7.51 -2.41
N LEU A 75 -10.89 8.55 -1.61
CA LEU A 75 -11.55 9.79 -2.04
C LEU A 75 -10.80 10.50 -3.18
N ASN A 76 -9.49 10.33 -3.27
CA ASN A 76 -8.65 10.96 -4.29
C ASN A 76 -8.37 10.09 -5.51
N GLY A 77 -9.04 8.94 -5.64
CA GLY A 77 -8.93 8.04 -6.80
C GLY A 77 -7.99 6.87 -6.60
N GLY A 78 -7.62 6.59 -5.35
CA GLY A 78 -7.05 5.31 -4.96
C GLY A 78 -8.02 4.16 -5.21
N THR A 79 -7.50 2.99 -5.58
CA THR A 79 -8.31 1.82 -5.96
C THR A 79 -7.82 0.51 -5.31
N ASP A 80 -6.59 0.50 -4.77
CA ASP A 80 -5.98 -0.71 -4.26
C ASP A 80 -4.97 -0.40 -3.16
N ALA A 81 -5.28 -0.83 -1.94
CA ALA A 81 -4.44 -0.58 -0.78
C ALA A 81 -4.13 -1.86 -0.01
N LEU A 82 -2.93 -1.92 0.55
CA LEU A 82 -2.51 -2.93 1.52
C LEU A 82 -2.48 -2.29 2.89
N ILE A 83 -3.23 -2.83 3.83
CA ILE A 83 -3.32 -2.32 5.19
C ILE A 83 -2.52 -3.23 6.11
N ILE A 84 -1.60 -2.63 6.86
CA ILE A 84 -0.81 -3.31 7.88
C ILE A 84 -1.16 -2.66 9.20
N ARG A 85 -1.95 -3.39 10.00
CA ARG A 85 -2.26 -2.98 11.35
C ARG A 85 -1.10 -3.32 12.27
N VAL A 86 -0.60 -2.33 12.98
CA VAL A 86 0.35 -2.46 14.07
C VAL A 86 -0.37 -2.15 15.38
N VAL A 87 -0.13 -2.95 16.42
CA VAL A 87 -0.70 -2.74 17.76
C VAL A 87 0.40 -2.88 18.80
N HIS A 88 0.22 -2.20 19.93
CA HIS A 88 1.21 -2.23 21.00
C HIS A 88 1.05 -3.53 21.80
N THR A 89 1.93 -4.50 21.61
CA THR A 89 1.84 -5.83 22.27
C THR A 89 3.00 -6.09 23.21
N LYS A 90 4.09 -5.33 23.08
CA LYS A 90 5.30 -5.48 23.88
C LYS A 90 5.46 -4.28 24.81
N ASP A 91 5.06 -4.45 26.06
CA ASP A 91 5.28 -3.52 27.17
C ASP A 91 5.56 -4.31 28.46
N GLU A 92 6.26 -3.72 29.41
CA GLU A 92 6.37 -4.29 30.76
C GLU A 92 5.04 -4.13 31.52
N ASP A 93 4.34 -3.02 31.28
CA ASP A 93 3.02 -2.73 31.83
C ASP A 93 1.92 -3.39 30.98
N ASP A 94 1.34 -4.45 31.52
CA ASP A 94 0.23 -5.19 30.91
C ASP A 94 -1.03 -4.35 30.65
N ALA A 95 -1.19 -3.21 31.33
CA ALA A 95 -2.28 -2.27 31.06
C ALA A 95 -2.13 -1.58 29.70
N LYS A 96 -0.90 -1.42 29.20
CA LYS A 96 -0.58 -0.75 27.94
C LYS A 96 -0.59 -1.70 26.74
N LYS A 97 -0.66 -3.00 26.96
CA LYS A 97 -0.78 -3.98 25.87
C LYS A 97 -2.17 -3.97 25.26
N ALA A 98 -2.22 -3.99 23.94
CA ALA A 98 -3.39 -4.38 23.19
C ALA A 98 -3.66 -5.86 23.44
N LYS A 99 -4.94 -6.21 23.67
CA LYS A 99 -5.38 -7.55 24.03
C LYS A 99 -6.65 -7.92 23.30
N LYS A 100 -6.75 -9.18 22.93
CA LYS A 100 -8.02 -9.78 22.48
C LYS A 100 -8.99 -9.86 23.63
N ALA A 101 -10.26 -9.56 23.36
CA ALA A 101 -11.32 -9.88 24.32
C ALA A 101 -11.48 -11.40 24.38
N LYS A 102 -11.74 -11.94 25.57
CA LYS A 102 -12.02 -13.35 25.77
C LYS A 102 -13.42 -13.50 26.34
N LEU A 103 -14.02 -14.66 26.10
CA LEU A 103 -15.30 -14.99 26.70
C LEU A 103 -15.18 -14.95 28.23
N GLU A 104 -16.11 -14.29 28.91
CA GLU A 104 -16.06 -14.05 30.37
C GLU A 104 -16.03 -15.35 31.18
N SER A 105 -16.72 -16.38 30.67
CA SER A 105 -16.64 -17.74 31.18
C SER A 105 -16.66 -18.74 30.01
N PRO A 106 -15.86 -19.82 30.07
CA PRO A 106 -15.92 -20.90 29.08
C PRO A 106 -17.32 -21.50 28.97
N ILE A 107 -17.75 -21.82 27.74
CA ILE A 107 -18.96 -22.63 27.53
C ILE A 107 -18.50 -24.08 27.43
N GLY A 108 -18.33 -24.77 28.57
CA GLY A 108 -17.73 -26.10 28.58
C GLY A 108 -16.32 -26.09 28.00
N VAL A 109 -16.12 -26.80 26.87
CA VAL A 109 -14.83 -26.87 26.15
C VAL A 109 -14.57 -25.69 25.22
N LEU A 110 -15.55 -24.79 25.05
CA LEU A 110 -15.45 -23.67 24.12
C LEU A 110 -14.88 -22.43 24.84
N ASN A 111 -13.56 -22.25 24.70
CA ASN A 111 -12.86 -21.01 25.04
C ASN A 111 -12.78 -20.14 23.79
N LEU A 112 -13.52 -19.03 23.73
CA LEU A 112 -13.47 -18.12 22.59
C LEU A 112 -12.67 -16.86 22.92
N GLU A 113 -11.91 -16.40 21.94
CA GLU A 113 -11.30 -15.07 21.93
C GLU A 113 -11.70 -14.29 20.67
N ALA A 114 -11.57 -12.97 20.73
CA ALA A 114 -11.75 -12.10 19.59
C ALA A 114 -10.71 -12.40 18.50
N ALA A 115 -11.10 -12.27 17.23
CA ALA A 115 -10.22 -12.51 16.09
C ALA A 115 -8.99 -11.58 16.05
N SER A 116 -9.05 -10.43 16.72
CA SER A 116 -7.93 -9.48 16.81
C SER A 116 -7.99 -8.65 18.08
N GLU A 117 -6.85 -8.07 18.46
CA GLU A 117 -6.73 -7.22 19.64
C GLU A 117 -7.61 -5.97 19.54
N GLY A 118 -8.13 -5.49 20.67
CA GLY A 118 -8.87 -4.24 20.76
C GLY A 118 -10.11 -4.30 21.67
N LYS A 119 -10.61 -3.13 22.05
CA LYS A 119 -11.83 -2.96 22.85
C LYS A 119 -13.10 -3.25 22.06
N TRP A 120 -13.03 -3.25 20.73
CA TRP A 120 -14.15 -3.46 19.82
C TRP A 120 -14.93 -4.74 20.14
N ALA A 121 -14.25 -5.78 20.66
CA ALA A 121 -14.85 -7.07 20.95
C ALA A 121 -15.47 -7.18 22.35
N ASN A 122 -15.30 -6.19 23.24
CA ASN A 122 -15.88 -6.23 24.60
C ASN A 122 -17.42 -6.16 24.61
N GLY A 123 -18.03 -5.80 23.48
CA GLY A 123 -19.47 -5.85 23.29
C GLY A 123 -19.96 -7.16 22.68
N LEU A 124 -19.10 -8.04 22.18
CA LEU A 124 -19.58 -9.28 21.57
C LEU A 124 -20.19 -10.20 22.63
N MET A 125 -21.12 -11.04 22.19
CA MET A 125 -21.67 -12.12 23.00
C MET A 125 -21.71 -13.42 22.18
N ALA A 126 -21.66 -14.55 22.86
CA ALA A 126 -21.80 -15.87 22.25
C ALA A 126 -22.94 -16.65 22.88
N GLU A 127 -23.66 -17.40 22.05
CA GLU A 127 -24.71 -18.31 22.46
C GLU A 127 -24.50 -19.67 21.79
N VAL A 128 -24.72 -20.74 22.56
CA VAL A 128 -24.68 -22.11 22.09
C VAL A 128 -26.05 -22.76 22.30
N ASP A 129 -26.59 -23.36 21.23
CA ASP A 129 -27.79 -24.18 21.29
C ASP A 129 -27.54 -25.58 20.72
N HIS A 130 -28.42 -26.52 21.09
CA HIS A 130 -28.34 -27.92 20.68
C HIS A 130 -29.42 -28.30 19.66
N LYS A 131 -30.07 -27.32 19.00
CA LYS A 131 -31.08 -27.52 17.95
C LYS A 131 -30.39 -27.88 16.63
N THR A 132 -29.65 -28.98 16.64
CA THR A 132 -28.89 -29.49 15.49
C THR A 132 -29.71 -30.48 14.68
N LYS A 133 -29.18 -30.89 13.54
CA LYS A 133 -29.76 -31.94 12.70
C LYS A 133 -29.87 -33.28 13.44
N GLU A 134 -28.97 -33.54 14.38
CA GLU A 134 -28.92 -34.75 15.22
C GLU A 134 -28.79 -34.34 16.70
N PRO A 135 -29.91 -34.00 17.38
CA PRO A 135 -29.87 -33.44 18.75
C PRO A 135 -29.24 -34.37 19.79
N GLU A 136 -29.33 -35.68 19.57
CA GLU A 136 -28.76 -36.75 20.41
C GLU A 136 -27.24 -36.87 20.28
N ASN A 137 -26.64 -36.30 19.22
CA ASN A 137 -25.20 -36.34 19.01
C ASN A 137 -24.51 -35.37 19.99
N ASN A 138 -23.79 -35.94 20.98
CA ASN A 138 -23.07 -35.19 22.00
C ASN A 138 -21.85 -34.42 21.49
N LYS A 139 -21.55 -34.45 20.17
CA LYS A 139 -20.48 -33.65 19.57
C LYS A 139 -20.97 -32.49 18.71
N LEU A 140 -22.28 -32.39 18.42
CA LEU A 140 -22.85 -31.35 17.55
C LEU A 140 -23.57 -30.26 18.32
N PHE A 141 -23.34 -29.00 17.92
CA PHE A 141 -24.00 -27.82 18.47
C PHE A 141 -24.11 -26.71 17.40
N ASN A 142 -24.86 -25.65 17.70
CA ASN A 142 -24.85 -24.41 16.94
C ASN A 142 -24.16 -23.32 17.76
N LEU A 143 -23.40 -22.44 17.10
CA LEU A 143 -22.78 -21.29 17.72
C LEU A 143 -23.28 -20.01 17.05
N THR A 144 -23.79 -19.07 17.84
CA THR A 144 -24.23 -17.77 17.36
C THR A 144 -23.46 -16.66 18.04
N ILE A 145 -22.91 -15.74 17.26
CA ILE A 145 -22.21 -14.55 17.73
C ILE A 145 -23.13 -13.35 17.56
N LEU A 146 -23.29 -12.62 18.65
CA LEU A 146 -24.28 -11.57 18.84
C LEU A 146 -23.60 -10.26 19.22
N GLN A 147 -24.26 -9.16 18.94
CA GLN A 147 -23.98 -7.85 19.52
C GLN A 147 -25.17 -7.42 20.38
N PRO A 148 -24.94 -6.72 21.52
CA PRO A 148 -26.03 -6.16 22.30
C PRO A 148 -26.85 -5.22 21.43
N PRO A 149 -28.16 -5.15 21.68
CA PRO A 149 -29.04 -4.23 20.98
C PRO A 149 -28.65 -2.77 21.26
N ALA A 150 -29.10 -1.86 20.40
CA ALA A 150 -28.88 -0.42 20.59
C ALA A 150 -29.69 0.13 21.76
N GLU A 151 -30.87 -0.44 22.01
CA GLU A 151 -31.75 -0.16 23.15
C GLU A 151 -32.00 -1.44 23.95
N GLU A 152 -32.16 -1.37 25.27
CA GLU A 152 -32.27 -2.58 26.12
C GLU A 152 -33.47 -3.49 25.78
N ASP A 153 -34.54 -2.93 25.20
CA ASP A 153 -35.76 -3.66 24.85
C ASP A 153 -35.69 -4.34 23.47
N ASP A 154 -34.67 -4.05 22.66
CA ASP A 154 -34.50 -4.64 21.33
C ASP A 154 -33.81 -6.02 21.41
N PRO A 155 -34.08 -6.94 20.48
CA PRO A 155 -33.36 -8.22 20.44
C PRO A 155 -31.89 -8.00 20.05
N PRO A 156 -30.95 -8.83 20.57
CA PRO A 156 -29.56 -8.83 20.14
C PRO A 156 -29.41 -8.99 18.62
N ILE A 157 -28.46 -8.27 18.05
CA ILE A 157 -28.18 -8.35 16.62
C ILE A 157 -27.30 -9.57 16.35
N VAL A 158 -27.78 -10.50 15.53
CA VAL A 158 -27.00 -11.66 15.09
C VAL A 158 -25.95 -11.20 14.07
N LEU A 159 -24.68 -11.39 14.40
CA LEU A 159 -23.55 -11.07 13.52
C LEU A 159 -23.14 -12.27 12.67
N GLU A 160 -22.96 -13.43 13.30
CA GLU A 160 -22.56 -14.67 12.64
C GLU A 160 -23.29 -15.84 13.29
N SER A 161 -23.72 -16.82 12.49
CA SER A 161 -24.31 -18.07 12.99
C SER A 161 -23.70 -19.27 12.28
N PHE A 162 -23.24 -20.23 13.07
CA PHE A 162 -22.59 -21.45 12.62
C PHE A 162 -23.43 -22.64 13.04
N LEU A 163 -24.17 -23.19 12.09
CA LEU A 163 -25.06 -24.33 12.33
C LEU A 163 -24.31 -25.66 12.23
N ASN A 164 -24.63 -26.62 13.10
CA ASN A 164 -24.11 -27.99 13.11
C ASN A 164 -22.58 -28.04 13.10
N VAL A 165 -21.96 -27.23 13.94
CA VAL A 165 -20.51 -27.29 14.20
C VAL A 165 -20.21 -28.43 15.17
N SER A 166 -19.00 -28.96 15.08
CA SER A 166 -18.57 -30.11 15.85
C SER A 166 -17.30 -29.86 16.65
N VAL A 167 -17.19 -30.50 17.81
CA VAL A 167 -15.95 -30.61 18.58
C VAL A 167 -15.03 -31.73 18.08
N ASP A 168 -15.49 -32.55 17.12
CA ASP A 168 -14.72 -33.66 16.54
C ASP A 168 -13.70 -33.17 15.49
N PRO A 169 -12.38 -33.40 15.67
CA PRO A 169 -11.35 -32.99 14.71
C PRO A 169 -11.49 -33.64 13.33
N ASP A 170 -12.07 -34.85 13.24
CA ASP A 170 -12.27 -35.54 11.96
C ASP A 170 -13.52 -35.03 11.20
N SER A 171 -14.31 -34.18 11.84
CA SER A 171 -15.49 -33.57 11.21
C SER A 171 -15.09 -32.47 10.24
N SER A 172 -15.72 -32.45 9.06
CA SER A 172 -15.62 -31.33 8.12
C SER A 172 -16.19 -30.01 8.68
N ARG A 173 -16.94 -30.09 9.78
CA ARG A 173 -17.49 -28.95 10.53
C ARG A 173 -16.80 -28.77 11.88
N PHE A 174 -15.56 -29.22 12.02
CA PHE A 174 -14.76 -28.99 13.23
C PHE A 174 -14.66 -27.50 13.53
N ILE A 175 -15.06 -27.11 14.75
CA ILE A 175 -15.29 -25.72 15.12
C ILE A 175 -14.04 -24.85 14.95
N THR A 176 -12.85 -25.36 15.27
CA THR A 176 -11.58 -24.60 15.10
C THR A 176 -11.36 -24.21 13.65
N ALA A 177 -11.47 -25.16 12.72
CA ALA A 177 -11.29 -24.92 11.29
C ALA A 177 -12.41 -24.02 10.74
N VAL A 178 -13.65 -24.21 11.19
CA VAL A 178 -14.79 -23.38 10.78
C VAL A 178 -14.59 -21.92 11.22
N LEU A 179 -14.21 -21.67 12.47
CA LEU A 179 -13.97 -20.31 12.97
C LEU A 179 -12.77 -19.65 12.29
N GLU A 180 -11.69 -20.38 12.03
CA GLU A 180 -10.52 -19.86 11.31
C GLU A 180 -10.87 -19.40 9.88
N GLN A 181 -11.70 -20.17 9.18
CA GLN A 181 -12.04 -19.93 7.77
C GLN A 181 -13.25 -19.02 7.56
N GLN A 182 -14.24 -19.05 8.46
CA GLN A 182 -15.56 -18.43 8.23
C GLN A 182 -15.89 -17.30 9.20
N SER A 183 -15.28 -17.24 10.39
CA SER A 183 -15.57 -16.16 11.33
C SER A 183 -14.71 -14.92 11.08
N ASN A 184 -15.32 -13.75 11.11
CA ASN A 184 -14.64 -12.46 11.10
C ASN A 184 -14.39 -11.93 12.52
N PHE A 185 -15.10 -12.47 13.52
CA PHE A 185 -15.16 -11.86 14.85
C PHE A 185 -14.49 -12.68 15.95
N VAL A 186 -14.54 -14.02 15.89
CA VAL A 186 -14.08 -14.87 17.00
C VAL A 186 -13.18 -16.00 16.53
N ARG A 187 -12.32 -16.49 17.42
CA ARG A 187 -11.44 -17.65 17.24
C ARG A 187 -11.50 -18.51 18.51
N LEU A 188 -11.06 -19.76 18.39
CA LEU A 188 -10.87 -20.62 19.54
C LEU A 188 -9.55 -20.25 20.26
N ASP A 189 -9.62 -20.07 21.57
CA ASP A 189 -8.47 -19.85 22.44
C ASP A 189 -8.01 -21.19 23.05
N GLY A 190 -7.06 -21.85 22.38
CA GLY A 190 -6.53 -23.15 22.77
C GLY A 190 -6.92 -24.27 21.82
N THR A 191 -6.96 -25.50 22.34
CA THR A 191 -7.27 -26.71 21.56
C THR A 191 -8.42 -27.47 22.22
N ILE A 192 -9.21 -28.15 21.39
CA ILE A 192 -10.25 -29.08 21.84
C ILE A 192 -9.65 -30.47 21.80
N SER A 193 -9.74 -31.20 22.91
CA SER A 193 -9.29 -32.60 23.00
C SER A 193 -10.24 -33.52 22.24
N ASP A 194 -9.74 -34.62 21.67
CA ASP A 194 -10.52 -35.57 20.87
C ASP A 194 -11.69 -36.20 21.66
N ASP A 195 -11.51 -36.36 22.97
CA ASP A 195 -12.51 -36.89 23.92
C ASP A 195 -13.52 -35.85 24.41
N SER A 196 -13.45 -34.60 23.91
CA SER A 196 -14.34 -33.53 24.35
C SER A 196 -15.79 -33.78 23.94
N GLU A 197 -16.72 -33.56 24.87
CA GLU A 197 -18.13 -33.42 24.54
C GLU A 197 -18.47 -31.98 24.10
N ARG A 198 -19.63 -31.83 23.45
CA ARG A 198 -20.14 -30.52 23.03
C ARG A 198 -20.28 -29.56 24.22
N PRO A 199 -20.09 -28.25 24.00
CA PRO A 199 -20.35 -27.22 25.01
C PRO A 199 -21.79 -27.28 25.55
N SER A 200 -21.98 -26.90 26.81
CA SER A 200 -23.30 -26.76 27.42
C SER A 200 -24.13 -25.73 26.66
N ALA A 201 -25.45 -25.97 26.52
CA ALA A 201 -26.34 -24.97 25.94
C ALA A 201 -26.38 -23.74 26.85
N THR A 202 -26.34 -22.55 26.25
CA THR A 202 -26.50 -21.30 26.97
C THR A 202 -27.94 -21.17 27.46
N PRO A 203 -28.19 -20.66 28.68
CA PRO A 203 -29.55 -20.43 29.14
C PRO A 203 -30.27 -19.42 28.24
N GLU A 204 -31.59 -19.58 28.11
CA GLU A 204 -32.42 -18.69 27.31
C GLU A 204 -32.27 -17.24 27.79
N ASN A 205 -32.06 -16.32 26.84
CA ASN A 205 -31.83 -14.89 27.09
C ASN A 205 -30.60 -14.54 27.95
N ALA A 206 -29.61 -15.44 28.05
CA ALA A 206 -28.38 -15.20 28.82
C ALA A 206 -27.09 -15.44 28.00
N PRO A 207 -26.90 -14.74 26.86
CA PRO A 207 -25.68 -14.89 26.06
C PRO A 207 -24.45 -14.44 26.86
N ILE A 208 -23.32 -15.13 26.67
CA ILE A 208 -22.10 -14.88 27.46
C ILE A 208 -21.27 -13.80 26.78
N LYS A 209 -20.87 -12.78 27.53
CA LYS A 209 -20.17 -11.61 27.02
C LYS A 209 -18.68 -11.87 26.85
N PHE A 210 -18.07 -11.15 25.91
CA PHE A 210 -16.63 -11.02 25.80
C PHE A 210 -16.14 -9.84 26.63
N THR A 211 -15.00 -9.99 27.30
CA THR A 211 -14.40 -8.95 28.14
C THR A 211 -12.88 -8.95 28.04
N GLY A 212 -12.22 -7.96 28.65
CA GLY A 212 -10.76 -7.90 28.76
C GLY A 212 -10.01 -7.43 27.50
N GLY A 213 -10.72 -7.14 26.41
CA GLY A 213 -10.13 -6.56 25.20
C GLY A 213 -9.61 -5.14 25.44
N LYS A 214 -8.43 -4.85 24.90
CA LYS A 214 -7.73 -3.56 25.06
C LYS A 214 -7.14 -3.11 23.73
N ASP A 215 -7.23 -1.81 23.43
CA ASP A 215 -6.58 -1.20 22.26
C ASP A 215 -5.07 -0.97 22.47
N GLY A 216 -4.59 -1.16 23.70
CA GLY A 216 -3.25 -0.79 24.13
C GLY A 216 -3.12 0.66 24.59
N GLY A 217 -1.88 1.10 24.81
CA GLY A 217 -1.52 2.48 25.17
C GLY A 217 -1.89 3.51 24.10
N GLU A 218 -1.35 4.73 24.21
CA GLU A 218 -1.71 5.80 23.27
C GLU A 218 -1.33 5.49 21.82
N ALA A 219 -0.18 4.85 21.60
CA ALA A 219 0.28 4.38 20.29
C ALA A 219 1.36 3.28 20.44
N PRO A 220 1.51 2.38 19.45
CA PRO A 220 2.64 1.47 19.38
C PRO A 220 3.98 2.22 19.30
N THR A 221 5.07 1.54 19.64
CA THR A 221 6.42 2.11 19.59
C THR A 221 6.93 2.19 18.16
N TYR A 222 7.95 3.01 17.89
CA TYR A 222 8.62 3.01 16.59
C TYR A 222 9.21 1.63 16.25
N GLU A 223 9.75 0.91 17.25
CA GLU A 223 10.28 -0.46 17.06
C GLU A 223 9.21 -1.46 16.59
N GLU A 224 7.96 -1.33 17.03
CA GLU A 224 6.86 -2.18 16.55
C GLU A 224 6.45 -1.84 15.11
N TYR A 225 6.58 -0.58 14.71
CA TYR A 225 6.39 -0.17 13.32
C TYR A 225 7.54 -0.64 12.43
N GLU A 226 8.79 -0.58 12.92
CA GLU A 226 9.95 -1.13 12.21
C GLU A 226 9.79 -2.64 12.02
N GLY A 227 9.48 -3.34 13.11
CA GLY A 227 9.28 -4.78 13.15
C GLY A 227 10.54 -5.59 12.88
N SER A 228 10.33 -6.88 12.64
CA SER A 228 11.38 -7.90 12.42
C SER A 228 11.19 -8.54 11.06
N GLU A 229 12.27 -8.63 10.27
CA GLU A 229 12.25 -9.29 8.96
C GLU A 229 12.00 -10.79 9.09
N ASN A 230 12.58 -11.43 10.11
CA ASN A 230 12.40 -12.86 10.38
C ASN A 230 10.95 -13.18 10.77
N ASP A 231 10.36 -12.36 11.64
CA ASP A 231 8.99 -12.57 12.13
C ASP A 231 7.93 -11.98 11.18
N LYS A 232 8.37 -11.24 10.16
CA LYS A 232 7.52 -10.54 9.19
C LYS A 232 6.49 -9.65 9.88
N THR A 233 6.97 -8.73 10.72
CA THR A 233 6.18 -7.75 11.48
C THR A 233 6.55 -6.32 11.10
N GLY A 234 5.72 -5.33 11.47
CA GLY A 234 5.95 -3.93 11.14
C GLY A 234 6.03 -3.70 9.63
N ILE A 235 7.06 -2.98 9.17
CA ILE A 235 7.36 -2.78 7.73
C ILE A 235 7.49 -4.13 7.01
N TYR A 236 8.14 -5.11 7.64
CA TYR A 236 8.41 -6.41 7.03
C TYR A 236 7.19 -7.33 6.98
N ALA A 237 6.04 -6.95 7.54
CA ALA A 237 4.78 -7.65 7.28
C ALA A 237 4.43 -7.64 5.78
N LEU A 238 4.89 -6.65 5.03
CA LEU A 238 4.78 -6.57 3.57
C LEU A 238 5.52 -7.68 2.82
N GLU A 239 6.40 -8.46 3.47
CA GLU A 239 6.99 -9.66 2.84
C GLU A 239 5.97 -10.80 2.66
N LYS A 240 4.78 -10.68 3.26
CA LYS A 240 3.63 -11.57 3.00
C LYS A 240 2.78 -11.09 1.81
N ALA A 241 3.03 -9.89 1.29
CA ALA A 241 2.34 -9.34 0.13
C ALA A 241 3.21 -9.45 -1.12
N ASP A 242 2.58 -9.75 -2.26
CA ASP A 242 3.26 -9.91 -3.55
C ASP A 242 3.90 -8.58 -4.04
N LEU A 243 3.10 -7.53 -4.17
CA LEU A 243 3.53 -6.25 -4.73
C LEU A 243 2.90 -5.06 -4.00
N PHE A 244 3.70 -4.01 -3.81
CA PHE A 244 3.23 -2.67 -3.49
C PHE A 244 4.13 -1.65 -4.21
N ASN A 245 3.59 -0.47 -4.52
CA ASN A 245 4.30 0.55 -5.29
C ASN A 245 4.58 1.81 -4.48
N LEU A 246 3.68 2.13 -3.54
CA LEU A 246 3.74 3.30 -2.69
C LEU A 246 3.67 2.85 -1.24
N LEU A 247 4.47 3.43 -0.37
CA LEU A 247 4.41 3.22 1.07
C LEU A 247 4.11 4.55 1.76
N CYS A 248 3.05 4.54 2.55
CA CYS A 248 2.67 5.62 3.46
C CYS A 248 2.77 5.09 4.89
N ILE A 249 3.48 5.82 5.74
CA ILE A 249 3.49 5.58 7.19
C ILE A 249 2.93 6.83 7.85
N PRO A 250 1.60 6.91 8.03
CA PRO A 250 0.98 8.00 8.75
C PRO A 250 1.47 8.02 10.22
N PRO A 251 1.30 9.16 10.91
CA PRO A 251 1.68 9.31 12.32
C PRO A 251 1.08 8.24 13.22
N ARG A 252 1.85 7.81 14.24
CA ARG A 252 1.43 6.76 15.17
C ARG A 252 0.20 7.17 16.01
N LYS A 253 0.07 8.48 16.26
CA LYS A 253 -1.13 9.11 16.84
C LYS A 253 -1.42 10.44 16.16
N ARG A 254 -2.65 10.91 16.33
CA ARG A 254 -3.11 12.18 15.78
C ARG A 254 -2.37 13.38 16.39
N GLY A 255 -2.05 14.37 15.56
CA GLY A 255 -1.38 15.61 15.98
C GLY A 255 0.15 15.50 16.09
N GLU A 256 0.73 14.36 15.71
CA GLU A 256 2.18 14.18 15.53
C GLU A 256 2.50 14.03 14.04
N ALA A 257 3.77 14.13 13.69
CA ALA A 257 4.33 13.60 12.45
C ALA A 257 5.37 12.52 12.76
N VAL A 258 5.52 11.55 11.85
CA VAL A 258 6.55 10.51 12.01
C VAL A 258 7.95 11.13 12.05
N ALA A 259 8.16 12.23 11.35
CA ALA A 259 9.47 12.87 11.22
C ALA A 259 9.83 13.85 12.36
N ASP A 260 9.02 13.96 13.42
CA ASP A 260 9.22 14.96 14.49
C ASP A 260 10.38 14.63 15.45
N ASP A 261 10.69 13.34 15.64
CA ASP A 261 11.80 12.88 16.50
C ASP A 261 12.79 11.97 15.77
N ASN A 262 13.92 11.67 16.42
CA ASN A 262 14.98 10.86 15.81
C ASN A 262 14.54 9.40 15.56
N ALA A 263 13.75 8.82 16.45
CA ALA A 263 13.30 7.43 16.31
C ALA A 263 12.36 7.28 15.10
N GLY A 264 11.49 8.25 14.86
CA GLY A 264 10.63 8.28 13.69
C GLY A 264 11.38 8.59 12.38
N LYS A 265 12.43 9.43 12.42
CA LYS A 265 13.35 9.59 11.28
C LYS A 265 14.08 8.28 10.95
N ASP A 266 14.51 7.53 11.96
CA ASP A 266 15.14 6.21 11.78
C ASP A 266 14.16 5.19 11.18
N LEU A 267 12.90 5.19 11.63
CA LEU A 267 11.82 4.41 11.02
C LEU A 267 11.66 4.74 9.53
N LEU A 268 11.61 6.03 9.16
CA LEU A 268 11.51 6.45 7.76
C LEU A 268 12.74 6.04 6.94
N ALA A 269 13.94 6.09 7.52
CA ALA A 269 15.16 5.64 6.86
C ALA A 269 15.14 4.13 6.59
N LYS A 270 14.67 3.32 7.55
CA LYS A 270 14.45 1.88 7.39
C LYS A 270 13.37 1.59 6.33
N ALA A 271 12.25 2.32 6.38
CA ALA A 271 11.18 2.22 5.38
C ALA A 271 11.68 2.55 3.97
N LEU A 272 12.51 3.59 3.82
CA LEU A 272 13.14 3.94 2.56
C LEU A 272 14.06 2.83 2.04
N LYS A 273 14.90 2.26 2.91
CA LYS A 273 15.75 1.11 2.54
C LYS A 273 14.91 -0.06 2.06
N TYR A 274 13.80 -0.35 2.73
CA TYR A 274 12.87 -1.40 2.36
C TYR A 274 12.16 -1.11 1.01
N CYS A 275 11.68 0.12 0.80
CA CYS A 275 11.11 0.57 -0.46
C CYS A 275 12.08 0.39 -1.63
N LYS A 276 13.38 0.66 -1.43
CA LYS A 276 14.40 0.42 -2.47
C LYS A 276 14.54 -1.07 -2.81
N LYS A 277 14.57 -1.95 -1.80
CA LYS A 277 14.61 -3.41 -1.99
C LYS A 277 13.38 -3.92 -2.76
N ARG A 278 12.21 -3.36 -2.46
CA ARG A 278 10.91 -3.76 -3.04
C ARG A 278 10.48 -2.93 -4.26
N ARG A 279 11.37 -2.09 -4.82
CA ARG A 279 11.09 -1.22 -5.99
C ARG A 279 9.85 -0.30 -5.82
N ALA A 280 9.67 0.24 -4.62
CA ALA A 280 8.56 1.11 -4.23
C ALA A 280 9.02 2.55 -3.89
N MET A 281 8.09 3.49 -3.84
CA MET A 281 8.31 4.88 -3.39
C MET A 281 7.79 5.08 -1.97
N LEU A 282 8.57 5.74 -1.11
CA LEU A 282 8.14 6.22 0.20
C LEU A 282 7.55 7.63 0.07
N ILE A 283 6.30 7.80 0.50
CA ILE A 283 5.66 9.11 0.62
C ILE A 283 5.78 9.58 2.07
N VAL A 284 6.55 10.64 2.27
CA VAL A 284 6.86 11.22 3.57
C VAL A 284 5.90 12.37 3.83
N ASP A 285 5.32 12.37 5.02
CA ASP A 285 4.54 13.50 5.52
C ASP A 285 5.45 14.58 6.13
N PRO A 286 5.07 15.87 6.04
CA PRO A 286 5.88 16.94 6.60
C PRO A 286 5.85 16.90 8.14
N PRO A 287 6.99 17.21 8.82
CA PRO A 287 7.02 17.43 10.27
C PRO A 287 5.98 18.45 10.74
N THR A 288 5.44 18.27 11.95
CA THR A 288 4.46 19.21 12.53
C THR A 288 5.05 20.59 12.79
N ALA A 289 6.37 20.65 13.02
CA ALA A 289 7.10 21.89 13.21
C ALA A 289 7.23 22.74 11.94
N TRP A 290 6.89 22.21 10.76
CA TRP A 290 6.89 22.97 9.50
C TRP A 290 5.61 23.80 9.38
N THR A 291 5.56 24.90 10.14
CA THR A 291 4.41 25.82 10.14
C THR A 291 4.42 26.81 8.98
N ASP A 292 5.59 27.06 8.40
CA ASP A 292 5.80 27.99 7.30
C ASP A 292 7.06 27.59 6.49
N PRO A 293 7.26 28.14 5.27
CA PRO A 293 8.36 27.78 4.40
C PRO A 293 9.76 27.97 4.99
N SER A 294 9.95 28.90 5.96
CA SER A 294 11.26 29.08 6.59
C SER A 294 11.66 27.86 7.43
N LYS A 295 10.68 27.21 8.08
CA LYS A 295 10.91 26.00 8.89
C LYS A 295 11.28 24.78 8.05
N VAL A 296 10.82 24.74 6.80
CA VAL A 296 11.18 23.68 5.85
C VAL A 296 12.68 23.73 5.48
N GLN A 297 13.27 24.92 5.54
CA GLN A 297 14.69 25.17 5.19
C GLN A 297 15.59 25.34 6.43
N ASP A 298 15.02 25.19 7.63
CA ASP A 298 15.72 25.41 8.89
C ASP A 298 16.88 24.42 9.08
N GLU A 299 17.99 24.90 9.66
CA GLU A 299 19.20 24.09 9.85
C GLU A 299 19.07 22.99 10.90
N THR A 300 18.00 22.94 11.69
CA THR A 300 17.80 21.96 12.77
C THR A 300 16.61 21.04 12.51
N ILE A 301 15.56 21.56 11.88
CA ILE A 301 14.31 20.80 11.63
C ILE A 301 13.93 20.71 10.15
N GLY A 302 14.65 21.38 9.26
CA GLY A 302 14.35 21.42 7.84
C GLY A 302 14.56 20.09 7.12
N VAL A 303 14.24 20.07 5.82
CA VAL A 303 14.19 18.84 5.00
C VAL A 303 15.49 18.05 5.00
N ASP A 304 16.65 18.72 5.10
CA ASP A 304 17.95 18.04 5.14
C ASP A 304 18.17 17.27 6.44
N LYS A 305 17.50 17.65 7.54
CA LYS A 305 17.57 16.96 8.83
C LYS A 305 16.67 15.75 8.94
N LEU A 306 15.94 15.43 7.86
CA LEU A 306 15.28 14.14 7.72
C LEU A 306 16.27 13.04 7.30
N ASN A 307 17.39 13.39 6.65
CA ASN A 307 18.36 12.43 6.08
C ASN A 307 17.72 11.44 5.08
N LEU A 308 16.69 11.87 4.34
CA LEU A 308 15.94 11.05 3.37
C LEU A 308 16.20 11.44 1.91
N ARG A 309 17.37 12.02 1.60
CA ARG A 309 17.77 12.42 0.23
C ARG A 309 17.99 11.17 -0.66
N ASP A 310 16.90 10.58 -1.15
CA ASP A 310 16.93 9.43 -2.07
C ASP A 310 15.90 9.58 -3.22
N LYS A 311 16.17 8.92 -4.35
CA LYS A 311 15.27 8.87 -5.52
C LYS A 311 13.95 8.17 -5.23
N ASN A 312 13.92 7.29 -4.24
CA ASN A 312 12.72 6.56 -3.83
C ASN A 312 11.94 7.27 -2.70
N ALA A 313 12.29 8.50 -2.31
CA ALA A 313 11.59 9.27 -1.29
C ALA A 313 11.02 10.58 -1.86
N ILE A 314 9.78 10.90 -1.48
CA ILE A 314 9.08 12.12 -1.86
C ILE A 314 8.39 12.72 -0.65
N ILE A 315 8.33 14.05 -0.57
CA ILE A 315 7.65 14.77 0.50
C ILE A 315 6.70 15.80 -0.10
N TYR A 316 5.56 16.01 0.56
CA TYR A 316 4.56 17.00 0.16
C TYR A 316 4.26 17.93 1.33
N TYR A 317 4.28 19.24 1.06
CA TYR A 317 4.06 20.29 2.05
C TYR A 317 3.08 21.33 1.49
N PRO A 318 2.18 21.92 2.29
CA PRO A 318 1.94 21.67 3.72
C PRO A 318 0.97 20.52 3.99
N ASN A 319 0.61 20.30 5.26
CA ASN A 319 -0.54 19.49 5.65
C ASN A 319 -1.85 20.03 5.04
N VAL A 320 -2.87 19.18 5.02
CA VAL A 320 -4.18 19.46 4.45
C VAL A 320 -5.24 19.56 5.55
N LYS A 321 -6.29 20.37 5.33
CA LYS A 321 -7.41 20.53 6.27
C LYS A 321 -8.70 19.98 5.67
N LEU A 322 -9.29 19.01 6.37
CA LEU A 322 -10.51 18.30 5.98
C LEU A 322 -11.53 18.32 7.14
N PRO A 323 -12.84 18.26 6.85
CA PRO A 323 -13.85 18.03 7.89
C PRO A 323 -13.69 16.63 8.48
N ASP A 324 -13.74 16.52 9.80
CA ASP A 324 -13.65 15.24 10.50
C ASP A 324 -15.03 14.80 11.04
N PRO A 325 -15.64 13.73 10.50
CA PRO A 325 -16.92 13.21 10.96
C PRO A 325 -16.94 12.87 12.46
N ASN A 326 -15.82 12.40 13.03
CA ASN A 326 -15.71 12.05 14.44
C ASN A 326 -15.49 13.27 15.36
N LYS A 327 -15.41 14.49 14.79
CA LYS A 327 -15.28 15.76 15.51
C LYS A 327 -16.33 16.77 15.01
N GLU A 328 -17.55 16.30 14.78
CA GLU A 328 -18.70 17.13 14.39
C GLU A 328 -18.46 17.89 13.07
N ASN A 329 -17.71 17.27 12.15
CA ASN A 329 -17.28 17.85 10.87
C ASN A 329 -16.45 19.15 10.99
N ARG A 330 -15.85 19.41 12.15
CA ARG A 330 -14.87 20.51 12.29
C ARG A 330 -13.67 20.26 11.38
N LEU A 331 -13.13 21.34 10.81
CA LEU A 331 -11.90 21.28 10.04
C LEU A 331 -10.75 20.88 10.96
N GLN A 332 -10.02 19.85 10.57
CA GLN A 332 -8.87 19.32 11.26
C GLN A 332 -7.72 19.16 10.29
N GLU A 333 -6.50 19.23 10.81
CA GLU A 333 -5.28 19.09 10.02
C GLU A 333 -4.87 17.62 9.92
N PHE A 334 -4.51 17.21 8.71
CA PHE A 334 -4.10 15.86 8.38
C PHE A 334 -2.84 15.87 7.52
N PRO A 335 -1.96 14.87 7.71
CA PRO A 335 -0.84 14.64 6.80
C PRO A 335 -1.31 14.30 5.37
N PRO A 336 -0.58 14.73 4.33
CA PRO A 336 -1.05 14.64 2.94
C PRO A 336 -0.80 13.29 2.26
N CYS A 337 -0.06 12.34 2.85
CA CYS A 337 0.35 11.11 2.15
C CYS A 337 -0.82 10.32 1.54
N GLY A 338 -1.95 10.20 2.25
CA GLY A 338 -3.16 9.54 1.76
C GLY A 338 -3.74 10.21 0.51
N VAL A 339 -3.93 11.53 0.58
CA VAL A 339 -4.41 12.36 -0.55
C VAL A 339 -3.48 12.22 -1.76
N VAL A 340 -2.18 12.36 -1.55
CA VAL A 340 -1.17 12.31 -2.61
C VAL A 340 -1.10 10.93 -3.25
N ALA A 341 -1.12 9.85 -2.46
CA ALA A 341 -1.15 8.49 -2.98
C ALA A 341 -2.37 8.24 -3.86
N GLY A 342 -3.54 8.80 -3.48
CA GLY A 342 -4.76 8.72 -4.29
C GLY A 342 -4.61 9.46 -5.63
N ILE A 343 -4.01 10.65 -5.62
CA ILE A 343 -3.72 11.41 -6.85
C ILE A 343 -2.75 10.66 -7.76
N PHE A 344 -1.77 9.93 -7.21
CA PHE A 344 -0.87 9.08 -7.99
C PHE A 344 -1.65 7.98 -8.68
N ALA A 345 -2.50 7.25 -7.94
CA ALA A 345 -3.35 6.20 -8.50
C ALA A 345 -4.27 6.73 -9.61
N ARG A 346 -4.91 7.88 -9.36
CA ARG A 346 -5.79 8.54 -10.34
C ARG A 346 -5.04 8.94 -11.62
N THR A 347 -3.86 9.56 -11.46
CA THR A 347 -3.03 9.99 -12.59
C THR A 347 -2.58 8.79 -13.42
N ASP A 348 -2.10 7.73 -12.76
CA ASP A 348 -1.63 6.53 -13.44
C ASP A 348 -2.73 5.87 -14.26
N ALA A 349 -3.93 5.73 -13.68
CA ALA A 349 -5.07 5.10 -14.36
C ALA A 349 -5.52 5.89 -15.59
N GLN A 350 -5.39 7.22 -15.57
CA GLN A 350 -5.87 8.09 -16.65
C GLN A 350 -4.80 8.39 -17.70
N ARG A 351 -3.53 8.47 -17.31
CA ARG A 351 -2.45 9.05 -18.12
C ARG A 351 -1.15 8.25 -18.12
N GLY A 352 -1.09 7.16 -17.35
CA GLY A 352 0.10 6.33 -17.19
C GLY A 352 1.10 6.88 -16.18
N VAL A 353 1.95 6.00 -15.65
CA VAL A 353 2.92 6.29 -14.58
C VAL A 353 4.00 7.33 -14.97
N TRP A 354 4.20 7.53 -16.27
CA TRP A 354 5.12 8.52 -16.83
C TRP A 354 4.57 9.95 -16.84
N LYS A 355 3.28 10.16 -16.54
CA LYS A 355 2.71 11.50 -16.36
C LYS A 355 3.00 12.02 -14.95
N ALA A 356 3.50 13.25 -14.85
CA ALA A 356 3.66 13.91 -13.56
C ALA A 356 2.29 14.04 -12.83
N PRO A 357 2.16 13.54 -11.58
CA PRO A 357 0.96 13.67 -10.76
C PRO A 357 0.86 15.05 -10.10
N ALA A 358 1.03 16.09 -10.91
CA ALA A 358 1.05 17.49 -10.50
C ALA A 358 0.49 18.38 -11.63
N GLY A 359 0.13 19.61 -11.26
CA GLY A 359 -0.46 20.60 -12.15
C GLY A 359 -1.96 20.81 -11.87
N THR A 360 -2.64 21.49 -12.79
CA THR A 360 -4.03 21.92 -12.63
C THR A 360 -5.03 20.75 -12.59
N GLU A 361 -4.67 19.59 -13.13
CA GLU A 361 -5.47 18.36 -13.11
C GLU A 361 -5.30 17.56 -11.80
N ALA A 362 -4.27 17.87 -10.99
CA ALA A 362 -3.95 17.15 -9.76
C ALA A 362 -4.68 17.76 -8.55
N THR A 363 -6.01 17.87 -8.64
CA THR A 363 -6.89 18.44 -7.62
C THR A 363 -7.02 17.55 -6.37
N LEU A 364 -7.13 18.16 -5.19
CA LEU A 364 -7.27 17.47 -3.91
C LEU A 364 -8.75 17.38 -3.51
N SER A 365 -9.37 16.23 -3.79
CA SER A 365 -10.75 15.94 -3.42
C SER A 365 -10.92 15.89 -1.89
N GLY A 366 -11.97 16.52 -1.37
CA GLY A 366 -12.28 16.58 0.07
C GLY A 366 -11.51 17.63 0.86
N VAL A 367 -10.37 18.11 0.34
CA VAL A 367 -9.53 19.11 1.02
C VAL A 367 -10.15 20.50 0.89
N ARG A 368 -10.52 21.09 2.04
CA ARG A 368 -11.12 22.42 2.11
C ARG A 368 -10.07 23.51 2.08
N GLU A 369 -9.02 23.34 2.87
CA GLU A 369 -7.92 24.29 2.96
C GLU A 369 -6.57 23.58 3.09
N LEU A 370 -5.50 24.31 2.80
CA LEU A 370 -4.14 23.91 3.12
C LEU A 370 -3.76 24.52 4.47
N ALA A 371 -2.94 23.83 5.26
CA ALA A 371 -2.48 24.34 6.55
C ALA A 371 -1.71 25.66 6.41
N TYR A 372 -0.99 25.82 5.28
CA TYR A 372 -0.31 27.04 4.90
C TYR A 372 -0.66 27.45 3.45
N LYS A 373 -0.96 28.73 3.22
CA LYS A 373 -1.25 29.27 1.87
C LYS A 373 0.01 29.94 1.32
N MET A 374 0.68 29.25 0.40
CA MET A 374 1.99 29.65 -0.12
C MET A 374 1.94 30.53 -1.37
N THR A 375 2.82 31.51 -1.41
CA THR A 375 3.08 32.40 -2.56
C THR A 375 3.97 31.73 -3.62
N ASP A 376 4.04 32.33 -4.81
CA ASP A 376 4.90 31.83 -5.88
C ASP A 376 6.39 31.90 -5.50
N GLY A 377 6.79 32.96 -4.78
CA GLY A 377 8.17 33.16 -4.33
C GLY A 377 8.62 32.10 -3.32
N GLU A 378 7.77 31.80 -2.33
CA GLU A 378 8.04 30.75 -1.33
C GLU A 378 8.10 29.36 -1.98
N ASN A 379 7.17 29.05 -2.89
CA ASN A 379 7.22 27.80 -3.65
C ASN A 379 8.52 27.70 -4.47
N GLY A 380 8.97 28.82 -5.06
CA GLY A 380 10.24 28.92 -5.78
C GLY A 380 11.47 28.65 -4.92
N GLN A 381 11.38 28.76 -3.60
CA GLN A 381 12.46 28.42 -2.65
C GLN A 381 12.44 26.93 -2.25
N LEU A 382 11.25 26.33 -2.15
CA LEU A 382 11.09 24.93 -1.71
C LEU A 382 11.28 23.92 -2.86
N ASN A 383 10.87 24.27 -4.08
CA ASN A 383 10.99 23.37 -5.22
C ASN A 383 12.47 22.99 -5.53
N PRO A 384 13.46 23.92 -5.50
CA PRO A 384 14.88 23.60 -5.69
C PRO A 384 15.50 22.68 -4.65
N ILE A 385 14.84 22.47 -3.51
CA ILE A 385 15.28 21.55 -2.45
C ILE A 385 14.43 20.28 -2.42
N GLY A 386 13.72 19.94 -3.51
CA GLY A 386 13.00 18.68 -3.67
C GLY A 386 11.75 18.53 -2.79
N VAL A 387 11.22 19.62 -2.25
CA VAL A 387 9.95 19.62 -1.50
C VAL A 387 8.81 19.94 -2.46
N ASN A 388 7.82 19.05 -2.55
CA ASN A 388 6.68 19.25 -3.43
C ASN A 388 5.58 20.05 -2.73
N CYS A 389 5.16 21.12 -3.37
CA CYS A 389 4.23 22.06 -2.77
C CYS A 389 2.77 21.73 -3.13
N LEU A 390 1.89 21.69 -2.15
CA LEU A 390 0.44 21.77 -2.35
C LEU A 390 0.05 23.25 -2.39
N ARG A 391 -0.79 23.64 -3.35
CA ARG A 391 -1.13 25.04 -3.58
C ARG A 391 -2.60 25.26 -3.83
N THR A 392 -3.06 26.48 -3.50
CA THR A 392 -4.42 26.92 -3.79
C THR A 392 -4.40 27.96 -4.90
N PHE A 393 -5.13 27.70 -5.99
CA PHE A 393 -5.37 28.66 -7.06
C PHE A 393 -6.86 29.03 -7.09
N ARG A 394 -7.16 30.29 -7.46
CA ARG A 394 -8.56 30.78 -7.49
C ARG A 394 -9.47 29.97 -8.41
N VAL A 395 -8.95 29.51 -9.54
CA VAL A 395 -9.73 28.78 -10.57
C VAL A 395 -9.73 27.28 -10.33
N TYR A 396 -8.58 26.71 -9.97
CA TYR A 396 -8.39 25.25 -9.89
C TYR A 396 -8.55 24.68 -8.47
N GLY A 397 -8.69 25.54 -7.46
CA GLY A 397 -8.75 25.12 -6.06
C GLY A 397 -7.41 24.61 -5.53
N ASN A 398 -7.47 23.63 -4.63
CA ASN A 398 -6.29 23.01 -4.03
C ASN A 398 -5.71 21.95 -4.98
N VAL A 399 -4.44 22.06 -5.35
CA VAL A 399 -3.76 21.16 -6.30
C VAL A 399 -2.36 20.76 -5.81
N VAL A 400 -1.88 19.62 -6.29
CA VAL A 400 -0.47 19.24 -6.20
C VAL A 400 0.34 20.04 -7.22
N TRP A 401 1.34 20.79 -6.77
CA TRP A 401 2.12 21.70 -7.60
C TRP A 401 3.65 21.43 -7.53
N GLY A 402 4.01 20.15 -7.50
CA GLY A 402 5.40 19.69 -7.56
C GLY A 402 5.47 18.17 -7.79
N ALA A 403 6.50 17.71 -8.51
CA ALA A 403 6.71 16.30 -8.81
C ALA A 403 8.20 15.90 -8.81
N ARG A 404 8.96 16.39 -7.81
CA ARG A 404 10.36 16.08 -7.58
C ARG A 404 10.55 15.02 -6.50
N THR A 405 11.62 14.23 -6.63
CA THR A 405 12.11 13.34 -5.57
C THR A 405 12.98 14.12 -4.60
N LEU A 406 13.29 13.56 -3.42
CA LEU A 406 14.14 14.22 -2.45
C LEU A 406 15.59 14.37 -2.92
N VAL A 407 16.08 13.59 -3.89
CA VAL A 407 17.37 13.85 -4.59
C VAL A 407 17.25 14.85 -5.72
N GLY A 408 16.04 15.31 -6.05
CA GLY A 408 15.76 16.29 -7.09
C GLY A 408 16.09 17.73 -6.70
N ALA A 409 16.90 17.93 -5.67
CA ALA A 409 17.41 19.23 -5.31
C ALA A 409 18.34 19.75 -6.43
N ASP A 410 18.18 21.00 -6.86
CA ASP A 410 18.86 21.55 -8.04
C ASP A 410 20.40 21.59 -7.89
N GLN A 411 20.90 21.52 -6.66
CA GLN A 411 22.33 21.40 -6.35
C GLN A 411 22.91 20.02 -6.71
N LEU A 412 22.05 19.01 -6.88
CA LEU A 412 22.42 17.65 -7.27
C LEU A 412 21.90 17.41 -8.69
N ALA A 413 22.79 17.44 -9.68
CA ALA A 413 22.44 17.05 -11.04
C ALA A 413 22.08 15.55 -11.07
N SER A 414 20.79 15.24 -10.92
CA SER A 414 20.26 13.88 -10.83
C SER A 414 19.31 13.58 -11.98
N GLU A 415 19.57 12.49 -12.69
CA GLU A 415 18.64 11.94 -13.69
C GLU A 415 17.32 11.48 -13.06
N TRP A 416 17.34 11.20 -11.76
CA TRP A 416 16.21 10.73 -10.95
C TRP A 416 15.47 11.87 -10.23
N LYS A 417 15.66 13.11 -10.68
CA LYS A 417 15.04 14.31 -10.10
C LYS A 417 13.51 14.25 -10.07
N TYR A 418 12.87 13.64 -11.07
CA TYR A 418 11.42 13.69 -11.25
C TYR A 418 10.73 12.38 -10.83
N VAL A 419 9.62 12.53 -10.10
CA VAL A 419 8.72 11.44 -9.69
C VAL A 419 8.27 10.56 -10.86
N PRO A 420 7.69 11.09 -11.95
CA PRO A 420 7.26 10.24 -13.07
C PRO A 420 8.41 9.46 -13.72
N VAL A 421 9.61 10.04 -13.78
CA VAL A 421 10.80 9.38 -14.34
C VAL A 421 11.22 8.21 -13.48
N ARG A 422 11.28 8.40 -12.14
CA ARG A 422 11.63 7.31 -11.24
C ARG A 422 10.56 6.23 -11.18
N ARG A 423 9.28 6.61 -11.13
CA ARG A 423 8.17 5.65 -11.06
C ARG A 423 8.05 4.82 -12.34
N LEU A 424 8.27 5.42 -13.52
CA LEU A 424 8.36 4.68 -14.79
C LEU A 424 9.48 3.63 -14.75
N ALA A 425 10.65 4.00 -14.23
CA ALA A 425 11.77 3.05 -14.08
C ALA A 425 11.44 1.89 -13.15
N LEU A 426 10.87 2.17 -11.97
CA LEU A 426 10.45 1.13 -11.01
C LEU A 426 9.43 0.17 -11.61
N PHE A 427 8.44 0.70 -12.34
CA PHE A 427 7.44 -0.09 -13.05
C PHE A 427 8.08 -0.99 -14.13
N MET A 428 9.02 -0.47 -14.92
CA MET A 428 9.73 -1.28 -15.92
C MET A 428 10.66 -2.33 -15.27
N GLU A 429 11.44 -1.94 -14.27
CA GLU A 429 12.33 -2.84 -13.53
C GLU A 429 11.55 -4.06 -12.98
N GLU A 430 10.39 -3.84 -12.36
CA GLU A 430 9.55 -4.90 -11.81
C GLU A 430 8.86 -5.74 -12.90
N SER A 431 8.30 -5.11 -13.93
CA SER A 431 7.63 -5.82 -15.03
C SER A 431 8.59 -6.71 -15.81
N LEU A 432 9.80 -6.19 -16.10
CA LEU A 432 10.84 -6.95 -16.78
C LEU A 432 11.34 -8.08 -15.88
N TYR A 433 11.62 -7.81 -14.60
CA TYR A 433 12.06 -8.84 -13.65
C TYR A 433 11.10 -10.04 -13.58
N ARG A 434 9.78 -9.79 -13.49
CA ARG A 434 8.77 -10.86 -13.48
C ARG A 434 8.64 -11.51 -14.85
N GLY A 435 8.63 -10.71 -15.92
CA GLY A 435 8.47 -11.17 -17.30
C GLY A 435 9.63 -12.00 -17.85
N THR A 436 10.82 -11.92 -17.23
CA THR A 436 12.02 -12.66 -17.66
C THR A 436 12.40 -13.82 -16.74
N GLN A 437 11.59 -14.17 -15.74
CA GLN A 437 11.88 -15.31 -14.83
C GLN A 437 12.09 -16.63 -15.57
N TRP A 438 11.41 -16.83 -16.71
CA TRP A 438 11.54 -18.03 -17.52
C TRP A 438 12.91 -18.23 -18.17
N VAL A 439 13.74 -17.19 -18.25
CA VAL A 439 15.08 -17.27 -18.85
C VAL A 439 16.02 -18.15 -18.03
N VAL A 440 15.74 -18.29 -16.72
CA VAL A 440 16.55 -19.09 -15.82
C VAL A 440 16.47 -20.57 -16.23
N PHE A 441 17.63 -21.22 -16.34
CA PHE A 441 17.82 -22.62 -16.80
C PHE A 441 17.60 -22.89 -18.29
N GLU A 442 17.37 -21.87 -19.11
CA GLU A 442 17.37 -22.03 -20.58
C GLU A 442 18.80 -22.11 -21.14
N PRO A 443 19.03 -22.77 -22.30
CA PRO A 443 20.34 -22.80 -22.94
C PRO A 443 20.83 -21.39 -23.30
N ASN A 444 21.99 -20.98 -22.74
CA ASN A 444 22.57 -19.65 -22.92
C ASN A 444 23.29 -19.51 -24.27
N ASP A 445 22.50 -19.31 -25.33
CA ASP A 445 22.98 -19.09 -26.70
C ASP A 445 22.04 -18.13 -27.47
N GLU A 446 22.42 -17.75 -28.69
CA GLU A 446 21.71 -16.79 -29.54
C GLU A 446 20.19 -17.02 -29.68
N PRO A 447 19.66 -18.26 -29.76
CA PRO A 447 18.22 -18.47 -29.79
C PRO A 447 17.49 -17.91 -28.55
N LEU A 448 18.05 -18.08 -27.35
CA LEU A 448 17.52 -17.52 -26.10
C LEU A 448 17.59 -15.99 -26.14
N TRP A 449 18.75 -15.46 -26.53
CA TRP A 449 18.96 -14.01 -26.61
C TRP A 449 17.99 -13.33 -27.58
N ALA A 450 17.71 -13.95 -28.73
CA ALA A 450 16.73 -13.48 -29.69
C ALA A 450 15.31 -13.43 -29.09
N GLN A 451 14.90 -14.46 -28.34
CA GLN A 451 13.60 -14.48 -27.66
C GLN A 451 13.50 -13.38 -26.58
N ILE A 452 14.57 -13.16 -25.80
CA ILE A 452 14.65 -12.08 -24.82
C ILE A 452 14.46 -10.72 -25.49
N ARG A 453 15.22 -10.44 -26.57
CA ARG A 453 15.12 -9.18 -27.32
C ARG A 453 13.72 -8.97 -27.87
N LEU A 454 13.07 -10.01 -28.39
CA LEU A 454 11.72 -9.95 -28.92
C LEU A 454 10.68 -9.67 -27.83
N ASN A 455 10.74 -10.38 -26.70
CA ASN A 455 9.75 -10.24 -25.62
C ASN A 455 9.86 -8.87 -24.92
N ILE A 456 11.08 -8.45 -24.55
CA ILE A 456 11.31 -7.13 -23.96
C ILE A 456 11.03 -6.03 -24.97
N GLY A 457 11.46 -6.21 -26.23
CA GLY A 457 11.19 -5.27 -27.32
C GLY A 457 9.71 -5.03 -27.54
N ALA A 458 8.88 -6.08 -27.52
CA ALA A 458 7.43 -5.97 -27.64
C ALA A 458 6.81 -5.16 -26.49
N PHE A 459 7.25 -5.40 -25.25
CA PHE A 459 6.80 -4.64 -24.08
C PHE A 459 7.17 -3.15 -24.17
N MET A 460 8.43 -2.85 -24.47
CA MET A 460 8.92 -1.48 -24.63
C MET A 460 8.22 -0.77 -25.79
N ASN A 461 7.94 -1.48 -26.89
CA ASN A 461 7.17 -0.92 -28.01
C ASN A 461 5.73 -0.57 -27.63
N ASN A 462 5.10 -1.37 -26.76
CA ASN A 462 3.77 -1.06 -26.26
C ASN A 462 3.78 0.24 -25.44
N LEU A 463 4.75 0.40 -24.54
CA LEU A 463 4.93 1.65 -23.78
C LEU A 463 5.21 2.85 -24.70
N PHE A 464 6.04 2.68 -25.73
CA PHE A 464 6.26 3.71 -26.74
C PHE A 464 4.96 4.14 -27.43
N ARG A 465 4.12 3.17 -27.87
CA ARG A 465 2.83 3.44 -28.50
C ARG A 465 1.84 4.14 -27.56
N GLN A 466 1.96 3.94 -26.25
CA GLN A 466 1.20 4.64 -25.23
C GLN A 466 1.76 6.05 -24.92
N GLY A 467 2.88 6.43 -25.54
CA GLY A 467 3.51 7.72 -25.33
C GLY A 467 4.33 7.81 -24.04
N ALA A 468 4.85 6.69 -23.53
CA ALA A 468 5.64 6.68 -22.29
C ALA A 468 7.06 7.26 -22.44
N PHE A 469 7.57 7.31 -23.66
CA PHE A 469 8.95 7.70 -23.97
C PHE A 469 9.01 8.95 -24.85
N GLN A 470 10.12 9.68 -24.74
CA GLN A 470 10.48 10.73 -25.67
C GLN A 470 11.01 10.12 -26.98
N GLY A 471 10.75 10.76 -28.11
CA GLY A 471 11.24 10.35 -29.42
C GLY A 471 10.09 10.15 -30.41
N SER A 472 10.40 10.33 -31.69
CA SER A 472 9.42 10.17 -32.79
C SER A 472 9.40 8.75 -33.35
N SER A 473 10.45 7.97 -33.08
CA SER A 473 10.59 6.58 -33.51
C SER A 473 11.03 5.66 -32.37
N PRO A 474 10.75 4.34 -32.43
CA PRO A 474 11.20 3.40 -31.41
C PRO A 474 12.71 3.44 -31.15
N LYS A 475 13.54 3.65 -32.19
CA LYS A 475 15.00 3.69 -32.08
C LYS A 475 15.53 4.90 -31.29
N GLU A 476 14.78 6.01 -31.30
CA GLU A 476 15.08 7.19 -30.47
C GLU A 476 14.58 7.00 -29.04
N ALA A 477 13.51 6.23 -28.86
CA ALA A 477 12.79 6.09 -27.61
C ALA A 477 13.34 5.01 -26.68
N TYR A 478 13.75 3.86 -27.22
CA TYR A 478 14.30 2.76 -26.43
C TYR A 478 15.21 1.84 -27.26
N PHE A 479 16.01 1.04 -26.57
CA PHE A 479 16.70 -0.10 -27.17
C PHE A 479 16.75 -1.28 -26.20
N VAL A 480 16.85 -2.48 -26.77
CA VAL A 480 17.05 -3.73 -26.03
C VAL A 480 18.20 -4.46 -26.69
N LYS A 481 19.27 -4.69 -25.94
CA LYS A 481 20.46 -5.42 -26.40
C LYS A 481 20.70 -6.63 -25.49
N CYS A 482 20.83 -7.80 -26.10
CA CYS A 482 21.19 -9.04 -25.44
C CYS A 482 21.80 -9.89 -26.55
N ASP A 483 23.13 -9.94 -26.65
CA ASP A 483 23.86 -10.61 -27.73
C ASP A 483 25.30 -10.89 -27.27
N LYS A 484 26.15 -11.39 -28.17
CA LYS A 484 27.56 -11.65 -27.89
C LYS A 484 28.38 -10.43 -27.47
N ASP A 485 27.92 -9.20 -27.76
CA ASP A 485 28.62 -8.00 -27.32
C ASP A 485 28.26 -7.64 -25.87
N THR A 486 27.08 -8.04 -25.39
CA THR A 486 26.67 -7.86 -23.99
C THR A 486 27.04 -9.06 -23.13
N THR A 487 27.03 -10.26 -23.69
CA THR A 487 27.29 -11.53 -22.99
C THR A 487 28.53 -12.19 -23.60
N THR A 488 29.66 -12.10 -22.90
CA THR A 488 30.94 -12.64 -23.35
C THR A 488 31.02 -14.16 -23.14
N GLN A 489 31.99 -14.84 -23.76
CA GLN A 489 32.20 -16.28 -23.52
C GLN A 489 32.42 -16.59 -22.02
N ASN A 490 33.15 -15.74 -21.30
CA ASN A 490 33.33 -15.89 -19.86
C ASN A 490 32.01 -15.76 -19.06
N ASP A 491 31.07 -14.96 -19.54
CA ASP A 491 29.73 -14.85 -18.93
C ASP A 491 28.94 -16.13 -19.20
N ILE A 492 28.98 -16.66 -20.42
CA ILE A 492 28.32 -17.91 -20.82
C ILE A 492 28.85 -19.08 -19.98
N ASP A 493 30.17 -19.21 -19.84
CA ASP A 493 30.82 -20.26 -19.05
C ASP A 493 30.45 -20.18 -17.55
N ARG A 494 30.04 -18.99 -17.09
CA ARG A 494 29.53 -18.73 -15.73
C ARG A 494 28.00 -18.79 -15.61
N GLY A 495 27.29 -19.09 -16.70
CA GLY A 495 25.83 -19.13 -16.73
C GLY A 495 25.15 -17.74 -16.61
N ILE A 496 25.84 -16.67 -16.98
CA ILE A 496 25.35 -15.29 -16.92
C ILE A 496 24.84 -14.86 -18.30
N VAL A 497 23.65 -14.23 -18.32
CA VAL A 497 23.07 -13.56 -19.50
C VAL A 497 22.95 -12.07 -19.19
N ASN A 498 23.56 -11.22 -20.03
CA ASN A 498 23.52 -9.77 -19.84
C ASN A 498 22.53 -9.12 -20.81
N ILE A 499 21.51 -8.48 -20.23
CA ILE A 499 20.46 -7.77 -20.96
C ILE A 499 20.61 -6.27 -20.66
N ILE A 500 20.79 -5.46 -21.69
CA ILE A 500 20.85 -4.00 -21.58
C ILE A 500 19.59 -3.41 -22.18
N VAL A 501 18.82 -2.70 -21.35
CA VAL A 501 17.64 -1.96 -21.78
C VAL A 501 17.90 -0.48 -21.54
N GLY A 502 17.78 0.33 -22.58
CA GLY A 502 17.83 1.79 -22.49
C GLY A 502 16.52 2.40 -22.96
N TYR A 503 16.16 3.56 -22.40
CA TYR A 503 14.94 4.28 -22.75
C TYR A 503 15.12 5.79 -22.51
N ALA A 504 14.34 6.60 -23.23
CA ALA A 504 14.29 8.05 -23.11
C ALA A 504 13.02 8.47 -22.34
N PRO A 505 13.10 8.81 -21.04
CA PRO A 505 11.91 9.19 -20.28
C PRO A 505 11.38 10.57 -20.64
N LEU A 506 10.06 10.76 -20.51
CA LEU A 506 9.45 12.08 -20.55
C LEU A 506 9.79 12.89 -19.30
N LYS A 507 10.41 14.07 -19.50
CA LYS A 507 10.67 15.04 -18.43
C LYS A 507 9.57 16.11 -18.42
N PRO A 508 8.99 16.47 -17.26
CA PRO A 508 7.93 17.47 -17.18
C PRO A 508 8.46 18.88 -17.51
N ALA A 509 7.63 19.68 -18.19
CA ALA A 509 7.88 21.11 -18.38
C ALA A 509 7.43 21.88 -17.13
N GLU A 510 8.36 22.19 -16.22
CA GLU A 510 8.08 22.94 -14.99
C GLU A 510 8.09 24.47 -15.19
N PHE A 511 8.79 24.96 -16.22
CA PHE A 511 8.96 26.38 -16.48
C PHE A 511 8.53 26.70 -17.92
N VAL A 512 7.69 27.71 -18.08
CA VAL A 512 7.29 28.24 -19.38
C VAL A 512 7.75 29.70 -19.43
N ILE A 513 8.70 29.99 -20.32
CA ILE A 513 9.25 31.34 -20.51
C ILE A 513 8.67 31.91 -21.79
N ILE A 514 7.79 32.90 -21.68
CA ILE A 514 7.28 33.66 -22.83
C ILE A 514 8.16 34.89 -23.00
N LYS A 515 8.82 35.00 -24.16
CA LYS A 515 9.65 36.15 -24.52
C LYS A 515 8.89 37.02 -25.51
N PHE A 516 8.69 38.29 -25.18
CA PHE A 516 8.14 39.29 -26.10
C PHE A 516 9.27 40.18 -26.61
N GLN A 517 9.31 40.40 -27.92
CA GLN A 517 10.19 41.37 -28.56
C GLN A 517 9.33 42.29 -29.41
N GLN A 518 9.49 43.60 -29.22
CA GLN A 518 8.92 44.58 -30.12
C GLN A 518 9.76 44.61 -31.40
N ILE A 519 9.15 44.27 -32.54
CA ILE A 519 9.80 44.38 -33.84
C ILE A 519 9.69 45.84 -34.29
N ALA A 520 10.83 46.49 -34.53
CA ALA A 520 10.90 47.82 -35.13
C ALA A 520 11.27 47.70 -36.62
N GLY A 521 10.33 47.95 -37.52
CA GLY A 521 10.59 48.12 -38.96
C GLY A 521 10.27 46.92 -39.86
N ASN A 522 9.74 47.23 -41.05
CA ASN A 522 9.05 46.34 -41.99
C ASN A 522 9.81 45.08 -42.44
N ILE A 523 9.06 43.99 -42.56
CA ILE A 523 9.41 42.81 -43.36
C ILE A 523 9.36 43.22 -44.83
N ALA A 524 10.51 43.28 -45.50
CA ALA A 524 10.55 43.04 -46.94
C ALA A 524 10.67 41.53 -47.12
N THR A 525 9.68 40.96 -47.81
CA THR A 525 9.59 39.55 -48.25
C THR A 525 10.87 39.00 -48.83
#